data_AF-A0A945AZ99-F1
#
_entry.id   AF-A0A945AZ99-F1
#
_cell.length_a   1.000
_cell.length_b   1.000
_cell.length_c   1.000
_cell.angle_alpha   90.00
_cell.angle_beta   90.00
_cell.angle_gamma   90.00
#
_symmetry.space_group_name_H-M   'P 1'
#
loop_
_entity.id
_entity.type
_entity.pdbx_description
1 polymer ?
#
loop_
_entity_poly.entity_id
_entity_poly.type
_entity_poly.pdbx_seq_one_letter_code
_entity_poly.pdbx_strand_id
1 'polypeptide(L)'
;MGNKINKIVLAYSGGLDTSVIIKWLKEKYECEIIAFAADVGQGQELDPVREKALATGASKVYIEDLREEFVSDFVFPMLRANAF
;
A
#
# COMPACT_ATOMS: atom_id res chain seq x y z
N MET A 1 13.15 -26.89 -8.91
CA MET A 1 11.92 -26.58 -8.15
C MET A 1 11.79 -25.07 -8.09
N GLY A 2 10.69 -24.50 -8.57
CA GLY A 2 10.51 -23.04 -8.58
C GLY A 2 10.39 -22.51 -7.14
N ASN A 3 10.95 -21.33 -6.88
CA ASN A 3 10.87 -20.69 -5.57
C ASN A 3 9.39 -20.45 -5.20
N LYS A 4 8.93 -21.08 -4.10
CA LYS A 4 7.61 -20.82 -3.53
C LYS A 4 7.56 -19.39 -2.98
N ILE A 5 6.53 -18.65 -3.34
CA ILE A 5 6.28 -17.31 -2.78
C ILE A 5 5.74 -17.48 -1.36
N ASN A 6 6.48 -16.97 -0.38
CA ASN A 6 6.12 -17.10 1.04
C ASN A 6 5.50 -15.83 1.62
N LYS A 7 5.73 -14.67 0.99
CA LYS A 7 5.30 -13.36 1.48
C LYS A 7 5.15 -12.36 0.34
N ILE A 8 4.10 -11.55 0.40
CA ILE A 8 3.85 -10.45 -0.53
C ILE A 8 3.55 -9.17 0.27
N VAL A 9 4.18 -8.07 -0.13
CA VAL A 9 3.79 -6.72 0.31
C VAL A 9 2.95 -6.11 -0.80
N LEU A 10 1.73 -5.69 -0.47
CA LEU A 10 0.78 -5.07 -1.39
C LEU A 10 0.65 -3.58 -1.07
N ALA A 11 0.90 -2.73 -2.07
CA ALA A 11 0.48 -1.34 -2.02
C ALA A 11 -1.06 -1.29 -1.97
N TYR A 12 -1.60 -0.86 -0.85
CA TYR A 12 -3.02 -1.00 -0.51
C TYR A 12 -3.65 0.36 -0.26
N SER A 13 -4.60 0.74 -1.11
CA SER A 13 -5.30 2.02 -1.06
C SER A 13 -6.56 2.03 -0.18
N GLY A 14 -7.02 0.87 0.31
CA GLY A 14 -8.34 0.75 0.93
C GLY A 14 -9.51 0.67 -0.06
N GLY A 15 -9.26 0.77 -1.37
CA GLY A 15 -10.27 0.61 -2.41
C GLY A 15 -10.87 -0.80 -2.50
N LEU A 16 -11.95 -0.94 -3.28
CA LEU A 16 -12.55 -2.25 -3.56
C LEU A 16 -11.56 -3.19 -4.24
N ASP A 17 -10.89 -2.71 -5.29
CA ASP A 17 -10.00 -3.52 -6.12
C ASP A 17 -8.82 -4.09 -5.32
N THR A 18 -8.14 -3.22 -4.55
CA THR A 18 -7.02 -3.63 -3.70
C THR A 18 -7.46 -4.57 -2.57
N SER A 19 -8.72 -4.50 -2.15
CA SER A 19 -9.29 -5.45 -1.18
C SER A 19 -9.54 -6.82 -1.83
N VAL A 20 -10.11 -6.86 -3.03
CA VAL A 20 -10.27 -8.13 -3.77
C VAL A 20 -8.91 -8.78 -4.05
N ILE A 21 -7.89 -7.98 -4.36
CA ILE A 21 -6.52 -8.45 -4.61
C ILE A 21 -5.92 -9.15 -3.38
N ILE A 22 -6.12 -8.65 -2.15
CA ILE A 22 -5.63 -9.32 -0.94
C ILE A 22 -6.16 -10.76 -0.87
N LYS A 23 -7.47 -10.95 -1.08
CA LYS A 23 -8.09 -12.28 -1.07
C LYS A 23 -7.52 -13.17 -2.17
N TRP A 24 -7.47 -12.63 -3.39
CA TRP A 24 -6.96 -13.37 -4.55
C TRP A 24 -5.50 -13.80 -4.40
N LEU A 25 -4.63 -12.92 -3.88
CA LEU A 25 -3.22 -13.25 -3.65
C LEU A 25 -3.07 -14.33 -2.59
N LYS A 26 -3.87 -14.26 -1.52
CA LYS A 26 -3.87 -15.25 -0.45
C LYS A 26 -4.32 -16.62 -0.95
N GLU A 27 -5.37 -16.69 -1.76
CA GLU A 27 -5.87 -17.94 -2.37
C GLU A 27 -4.89 -18.50 -3.40
N LYS A 28 -4.31 -17.65 -4.25
CA LYS A 28 -3.45 -18.09 -5.35
C LYS A 28 -2.07 -18.57 -4.90
N TYR A 29 -1.49 -17.90 -3.90
CA TYR A 29 -0.11 -18.15 -3.48
C TYR A 29 0.00 -18.81 -2.11
N GLU A 30 -1.10 -18.91 -1.36
CA GLU A 30 -1.14 -19.49 -0.01
C GLU A 30 -0.03 -18.93 0.89
N CYS A 31 0.12 -17.61 0.86
CA CYS A 31 1.26 -16.91 1.45
C CYS A 31 0.84 -15.72 2.34
N GLU A 32 1.78 -15.20 3.12
CA GLU A 32 1.54 -14.06 3.99
C GLU A 32 1.39 -12.77 3.17
N ILE A 33 0.31 -12.01 3.38
CA ILE A 33 0.07 -10.72 2.73
C ILE A 33 0.21 -9.59 3.73
N ILE A 34 1.11 -8.65 3.45
CA ILE A 34 1.28 -7.41 4.21
C ILE A 34 0.71 -6.26 3.39
N ALA A 35 -0.20 -5.47 3.97
CA ALA A 35 -0.68 -4.25 3.34
C ALA A 35 0.22 -3.07 3.71
N PHE A 36 0.57 -2.25 2.72
CA PHE A 36 1.30 -1.01 2.89
C PHE A 36 0.49 0.14 2.29
N ALA A 37 0.21 1.15 3.09
CA ALA A 37 -0.40 2.41 2.65
C ALA A 37 0.54 3.57 2.97
N ALA A 38 0.62 4.53 2.05
CA ALA A 38 1.40 5.74 2.22
C ALA A 38 0.48 6.95 2.26
N ASP A 39 0.61 7.78 3.29
CA ASP A 39 0.06 9.13 3.31
C ASP A 39 1.00 10.05 2.54
N VAL A 40 0.54 10.47 1.37
CA VAL A 40 1.17 11.48 0.52
C VAL A 40 0.26 12.70 0.37
N GLY A 41 -0.74 12.85 1.25
CA GLY A 41 -1.66 13.98 1.30
C GLY A 41 -3.13 13.63 1.05
N GLN A 42 -3.52 12.34 1.09
CA GLN A 42 -4.91 11.93 0.88
C GLN A 42 -5.83 12.25 2.08
N GLY A 43 -5.28 12.45 3.27
CA GLY A 43 -6.05 12.83 4.46
C GLY A 43 -6.89 11.69 5.04
N GLN A 44 -8.15 11.97 5.38
CA GLN A 44 -9.06 11.05 6.11
C GLN A 44 -9.38 9.74 5.37
N GLU A 45 -9.02 9.62 4.08
CA GLU A 45 -9.20 8.38 3.33
C GLU A 45 -8.39 7.19 3.89
N LEU A 46 -7.36 7.46 4.70
CA LEU A 46 -6.50 6.43 5.29
C LEU A 46 -7.06 5.82 6.58
N ASP A 47 -7.97 6.50 7.28
CA ASP A 47 -8.54 6.06 8.55
C ASP A 47 -9.12 4.62 8.49
N PRO A 48 -9.94 4.24 7.48
CA PRO A 48 -10.50 2.90 7.40
C PRO A 48 -9.52 1.84 6.85
N VAL A 49 -8.35 2.23 6.33
CA VAL A 49 -7.46 1.34 5.57
C VAL A 49 -6.94 0.19 6.43
N ARG A 50 -6.57 0.47 7.69
CA ARG A 50 -6.06 -0.56 8.61
C ARG A 50 -7.08 -1.64 8.88
N GLU A 51 -8.28 -1.25 9.30
CA GLU A 51 -9.35 -2.19 9.65
C GLU A 51 -9.78 -3.01 8.43
N LYS A 52 -9.92 -2.34 7.28
CA LYS A 52 -10.34 -3.00 6.04
C LYS A 52 -9.31 -3.99 5.52
N ALA A 53 -8.01 -3.66 5.54
CA ALA A 53 -6.95 -4.57 5.13
C ALA A 53 -6.92 -5.86 5.96
N LEU A 54 -7.00 -5.71 7.29
CA LEU A 54 -7.02 -6.85 8.23
C LEU A 54 -8.27 -7.71 8.01
N ALA A 55 -9.46 -7.09 7.93
CA ALA A 55 -10.71 -7.79 7.67
C ALA A 55 -10.71 -8.55 6.33
N THR A 56 -9.94 -8.05 5.36
CA THR A 56 -9.83 -8.64 4.03
C THR A 56 -8.80 -9.78 3.97
N GLY A 57 -7.92 -9.90 4.97
CA GLY A 57 -7.06 -11.06 5.16
C GLY A 57 -5.55 -10.79 5.17
N ALA A 58 -5.13 -9.52 5.21
CA ALA A 58 -3.74 -9.15 5.45
C ALA A 58 -3.29 -9.56 6.88
N SER A 59 -2.05 -10.00 7.03
CA SER A 59 -1.46 -10.35 8.32
C SER A 59 -0.98 -9.11 9.10
N LYS A 60 -0.54 -8.08 8.38
CA LYS A 60 0.00 -6.82 8.92
C LYS A 60 -0.36 -5.66 8.02
N VAL A 61 -0.44 -4.47 8.61
CA VAL A 61 -0.68 -3.22 7.91
C VAL A 61 0.33 -2.16 8.38
N TYR A 62 1.04 -1.60 7.42
CA TYR A 62 1.89 -0.42 7.58
C TYR A 62 1.17 0.78 6.97
N ILE A 63 1.11 1.87 7.72
CA ILE A 63 0.60 3.16 7.26
C ILE A 63 1.70 4.16 7.61
N GLU A 64 2.38 4.68 6.59
CA GLU A 64 3.52 5.58 6.77
C GLU A 64 3.16 6.99 6.29
N ASP A 65 3.52 8.00 7.08
CA ASP A 65 3.42 9.40 6.68
C ASP A 65 4.63 9.77 5.84
N LEU A 66 4.42 9.90 4.52
CA LEU A 66 5.45 10.22 3.53
C LEU A 66 5.24 11.61 2.93
N ARG A 67 4.43 12.48 3.54
CA ARG A 67 4.13 13.80 2.96
C ARG A 67 5.36 14.69 2.82
N GLU A 68 6.21 14.71 3.85
CA GLU A 68 7.45 15.51 3.83
C GLU A 68 8.45 14.95 2.80
N GLU A 69 8.64 13.63 2.78
CA GLU A 69 9.52 12.96 1.80
C GLU A 69 9.01 13.19 0.37
N PHE A 70 7.70 13.06 0.15
CA PHE A 70 7.08 13.29 -1.15
C PHE A 70 7.32 14.73 -1.64
N VAL A 71 7.17 15.73 -0.78
CA VAL A 71 7.38 17.13 -1.17
C VAL A 71 8.87 17.42 -1.41
N SER A 72 9.73 17.06 -0.47
CA SER A 72 11.16 17.39 -0.50
C SER A 72 11.92 16.69 -1.62
N ASP A 73 11.65 15.39 -1.83
CA ASP A 73 12.44 14.54 -2.72
C ASP A 73 11.80 14.27 -4.08
N PHE A 74 10.52 14.66 -4.27
CA PHE A 74 9.82 14.46 -5.55
C PHE A 74 9.22 15.75 -6.10
N VAL A 75 8.41 16.47 -5.31
CA VAL A 75 7.74 17.70 -5.78
C VAL A 75 8.75 18.83 -6.03
N PHE A 76 9.63 19.15 -5.08
CA PHE A 76 10.61 20.23 -5.27
C PHE A 76 11.62 19.96 -6.40
N PRO A 77 12.14 18.73 -6.60
CA PRO A 77 12.89 18.41 -7.81
C PRO A 77 12.11 18.63 -9.11
N MET A 78 10.85 18.19 -9.17
CA MET A 78 9.98 18.41 -10.34
C MET A 78 9.79 19.90 -10.65
N LEU A 79 9.54 20.72 -9.62
CA LEU A 79 9.40 22.17 -9.76
C LEU A 79 10.70 22.83 -10.24
N ARG A 80 11.87 22.45 -9.68
CA ARG A 80 13.19 22.95 -10.12
C ARG A 80 13.49 22.62 -11.59
N ALA A 81 12.93 21.52 -12.09
CA ALA A 81 13.04 21.13 -13.50
C ALA A 81 12.06 21.88 -14.42
N ASN A 82 11.18 22.73 -13.89
CA ASN A 82 10.08 23.37 -14.62
C ASN A 82 9.16 22.38 -15.34
N ALA A 83 8.92 21.21 -14.74
CA ALA A 83 7.99 20.21 -15.25
C ALA A 83 6.58 20.44 -14.69
N PHE A 84 6.01 21.61 -14.99
CA PHE A 84 4.63 22.00 -14.64
C PHE A 84 3.79 22.25 -15.90
#